data_AF-W0PEF4-F1
#
_entry.id   AF-W0PEF4-F1
#
_cell.length_a   1.000
_cell.length_b   1.000
_cell.length_c   1.000
_cell.angle_alpha   90.00
_cell.angle_beta   90.00
_cell.angle_gamma   90.00
#
_symmetry.space_group_name_H-M   'P 1'
#
loop_
_entity.id
_entity.type
_entity.pdbx_description
1 polymer ?
#
loop_
_entity_poly.entity_id
_entity_poly.type
_entity_poly.pdbx_seq_one_letter_code
_entity_poly.pdbx_strand_id
1 'polypeptide(L)'
;MVKHKLKTIVPMQEEDEAIERGIDQDPDTFDPRDGFEHLKPVKLNLRGRPVGSGQKTQLTVRLDNDIISSFKATGSGWQTRLNDALKDWLKHHRPSELS
;
A
#
# COMPACT_ATOMS: atom_id res chain seq x y z
N MET A 1 12.39 8.25 -14.29
CA MET A 1 12.08 6.92 -13.72
C MET A 1 13.14 5.94 -14.20
N VAL A 2 14.21 5.74 -13.42
CA VAL A 2 15.32 4.86 -13.82
C VAL A 2 14.87 3.43 -13.56
N LYS A 3 14.69 2.65 -14.62
CA LYS A 3 14.41 1.21 -14.53
C LYS A 3 15.74 0.50 -14.25
N HIS A 4 15.99 0.09 -13.02
CA HIS A 4 17.07 -0.86 -12.77
C HIS A 4 16.64 -2.24 -13.32
N LYS A 5 17.38 -2.76 -14.30
CA LYS A 5 17.22 -4.15 -14.74
C LYS A 5 17.90 -5.03 -13.70
N LEU A 6 17.13 -5.85 -12.97
CA LEU A 6 17.68 -6.93 -12.16
C LEU A 6 18.40 -7.91 -13.09
N LYS A 7 19.70 -8.11 -12.90
CA LYS A 7 20.52 -9.06 -13.65
C LYS A 7 20.63 -10.32 -12.81
N THR A 8 19.69 -11.26 -12.98
CA THR A 8 19.68 -12.52 -12.25
C THR A 8 20.90 -13.36 -12.66
N ILE A 9 21.73 -13.73 -11.69
CA ILE A 9 22.84 -14.66 -11.87
C ILE A 9 22.33 -16.02 -11.40
N VAL A 10 22.33 -17.01 -12.28
CA VAL A 10 22.00 -18.40 -11.95
C VAL A 10 23.31 -19.09 -11.59
N PRO A 11 23.44 -19.69 -10.40
CA PRO A 11 24.66 -20.38 -10.00
C PRO A 11 24.99 -21.54 -10.95
N MET A 12 26.28 -21.84 -11.10
CA MET A 12 26.74 -23.06 -11.76
C MET A 12 26.79 -24.24 -10.79
N GLN A 13 26.90 -25.47 -11.30
CA GLN A 13 26.86 -26.69 -10.48
C GLN A 13 27.87 -26.67 -9.32
N GLU A 14 29.10 -26.20 -9.54
CA GLU A 14 30.12 -26.11 -8.49
C GLU A 14 29.74 -25.12 -7.39
N GLU A 15 29.05 -24.04 -7.75
CA GLU A 15 28.55 -23.03 -6.82
C GLU A 15 27.35 -23.55 -6.03
N ASP A 16 26.44 -24.29 -6.67
CA ASP A 16 25.33 -24.99 -6.00
C ASP A 16 25.84 -26.01 -4.99
N GLU A 17 26.86 -26.79 -5.34
CA GLU A 17 27.51 -27.74 -4.42
C GLU A 17 28.18 -27.02 -3.24
N ALA A 18 28.77 -25.85 -3.47
CA ALA A 18 29.36 -25.04 -2.39
C ALA A 18 28.29 -24.47 -1.45
N ILE A 19 27.12 -24.09 -1.98
CA ILE A 19 25.97 -23.62 -1.19
C ILE A 19 25.42 -24.78 -0.34
N GLU A 20 25.23 -25.96 -0.92
CA GLU A 20 24.72 -27.14 -0.20
C GLU A 20 25.65 -27.58 0.94
N ARG A 21 26.96 -27.63 0.70
CA ARG A 21 27.94 -27.88 1.77
C ARG A 21 27.87 -26.87 2.91
N GLY A 22 27.54 -25.61 2.61
CA GLY A 22 27.36 -24.57 3.62
C GLY A 22 26.11 -24.78 4.46
N ILE A 23 25.00 -25.18 3.83
CA ILE A 23 23.75 -25.54 4.52
C ILE A 23 23.98 -26.75 5.43
N ASP A 24 24.65 -27.81 4.95
CA ASP A 24 24.89 -29.04 5.72
C ASP A 24 25.79 -28.81 6.95
N GLN A 25 26.69 -27.83 6.90
CA GLN A 25 27.59 -27.51 8.02
C GLN A 25 26.92 -26.63 9.10
N ASP A 26 25.80 -26.00 8.78
CA ASP A 26 25.06 -25.13 9.69
C ASP A 26 23.75 -25.78 10.16
N PRO A 27 23.74 -26.48 11.31
CA PRO A 27 22.54 -27.14 11.81
C PRO A 27 21.41 -26.17 12.22
N ASP A 28 21.69 -24.87 12.35
CA ASP A 28 20.69 -23.84 12.63
C ASP A 28 20.08 -23.25 11.35
N THR A 29 20.62 -23.59 10.16
CA THR A 29 20.05 -23.15 8.88
C THR A 29 18.70 -23.81 8.64
N PHE A 30 17.68 -22.99 8.40
CA PHE A 30 16.36 -23.46 7.99
C PHE A 30 16.39 -23.92 6.53
N ASP A 31 16.14 -25.21 6.31
CA ASP A 31 15.98 -25.77 4.97
C ASP A 31 14.49 -25.93 4.61
N PRO A 32 14.00 -25.23 3.56
CA PRO A 32 12.63 -25.39 3.09
C PRO A 32 12.27 -26.83 2.67
N ARG A 33 13.26 -27.71 2.40
CA ARG A 33 13.06 -29.13 2.08
C ARG A 33 12.55 -29.94 3.27
N ASP A 34 12.85 -29.51 4.50
CA ASP A 34 12.36 -30.14 5.74
C ASP A 34 10.89 -29.81 6.04
N GLY A 35 10.27 -28.99 5.19
CA GLY A 35 8.90 -28.56 5.33
C GLY A 35 8.72 -27.37 6.28
N PHE A 36 7.51 -26.82 6.26
CA PHE A 36 7.19 -25.58 7.00
C PHE A 36 6.49 -25.83 8.33
N GLU A 37 6.42 -27.09 8.78
CA GLU A 37 5.66 -27.50 9.98
C GLU A 37 6.18 -26.83 11.27
N HIS A 38 7.47 -26.50 11.30
CA HIS A 38 8.15 -25.86 12.41
C HIS A 38 7.99 -24.33 12.40
N LEU A 39 7.53 -23.77 11.27
CA LEU A 39 7.22 -22.35 11.20
C LEU A 39 5.91 -22.07 11.91
N LYS A 40 5.95 -21.17 12.89
CA LYS A 40 4.72 -20.64 13.48
C LYS A 40 3.92 -19.96 12.37
N PRO A 41 2.60 -20.23 12.22
CA PRO A 41 1.78 -19.49 11.29
C PRO A 41 1.92 -18.02 11.66
N VAL A 42 2.46 -17.23 10.74
CA VAL A 42 2.44 -15.78 10.87
C VAL A 42 0.96 -15.45 10.89
N LYS A 43 0.41 -15.19 12.09
CA LYS A 43 -0.87 -14.50 12.18
C LYS A 43 -0.63 -13.21 11.44
N LEU A 44 -1.13 -13.17 10.21
CA LEU A 44 -1.17 -11.99 9.40
C LEU A 44 -2.23 -11.09 10.03
N ASN A 45 -1.99 -10.67 11.28
CA ASN A 45 -2.39 -9.37 11.74
C ASN A 45 -1.60 -8.43 10.83
N LEU A 46 -2.06 -8.25 9.59
CA LEU A 46 -1.59 -7.21 8.70
C LEU A 46 -1.66 -5.95 9.55
N ARG A 47 -0.51 -5.52 10.07
CA ARG A 47 -0.34 -4.18 10.60
C ARG A 47 -0.35 -3.28 9.37
N GLY A 48 -1.56 -3.08 8.85
CA GLY A 48 -1.89 -2.38 7.65
C GLY A 48 -3.27 -1.76 7.82
N ARG A 49 -3.48 -0.62 7.16
CA ARG A 49 -4.74 0.13 7.22
C ARG A 49 -5.92 -0.82 6.96
N PRO A 50 -6.99 -0.79 7.78
CA PRO A 50 -8.15 -1.64 7.58
C PRO A 50 -8.66 -1.55 6.14
N VAL A 51 -8.99 -2.71 5.57
CA VAL A 51 -9.61 -2.85 4.26
C VAL A 51 -10.99 -2.20 4.34
N GLY A 52 -11.02 -0.89 4.06
CA GLY A 52 -12.19 -0.03 4.29
C GLY A 52 -12.05 1.38 3.71
N SER A 53 -10.93 1.71 3.06
CA SER A 53 -10.79 2.97 2.31
C SER A 53 -11.55 3.01 0.99
N GLY A 54 -12.30 1.96 0.64
CA GLY A 54 -12.97 1.79 -0.67
C GLY A 54 -14.20 2.64 -0.93
N GLN A 55 -14.60 3.52 -0.01
CA GLN A 55 -15.77 4.40 -0.18
C GLN A 55 -15.42 5.78 -0.75
N LYS A 56 -14.12 6.06 -0.96
CA LYS A 56 -13.65 7.34 -1.49
C LYS A 56 -12.87 7.10 -2.78
N THR A 57 -13.34 7.68 -3.86
CA THR A 57 -12.62 7.69 -5.14
C THR A 57 -11.69 8.89 -5.17
N GLN A 58 -10.39 8.66 -5.40
CA GLN A 58 -9.46 9.74 -5.70
C GLN A 58 -9.71 10.22 -7.12
N LEU A 59 -9.99 11.50 -7.28
CA LEU A 59 -10.26 12.12 -8.57
C LEU A 59 -9.46 13.43 -8.70
N THR A 60 -9.07 13.75 -9.92
CA THR A 60 -8.39 15.02 -10.24
C THR A 60 -9.45 16.01 -10.73
N VAL A 61 -9.85 16.97 -9.89
CA VAL A 61 -10.79 18.04 -10.22
C VAL A 61 -10.13 19.40 -10.04
N ARG A 62 -10.54 20.39 -10.84
CA ARG A 62 -10.18 21.79 -10.66
C ARG A 62 -11.30 22.50 -9.90
N LEU A 63 -10.94 23.18 -8.82
CA LEU A 63 -11.83 24.02 -8.02
C LEU A 63 -11.23 25.42 -7.97
N ASP A 64 -12.08 26.43 -7.76
CA ASP A 64 -11.62 27.81 -7.67
C ASP A 64 -10.65 28.01 -6.50
N ASN A 65 -9.68 28.92 -6.70
CA ASN A 65 -8.59 29.13 -5.75
C ASN A 65 -9.08 29.67 -4.40
N ASP A 66 -10.13 30.46 -4.39
CA ASP A 66 -10.78 31.01 -3.19
C ASP A 66 -11.41 29.90 -2.33
N ILE A 67 -12.09 28.93 -2.96
CA ILE A 67 -12.63 27.74 -2.30
C ILE A 67 -11.47 26.96 -1.66
N ILE A 68 -10.45 26.60 -2.44
CA ILE A 68 -9.30 25.84 -1.93
C ILE A 68 -8.59 26.57 -0.80
N SER A 69 -8.38 27.88 -0.93
CA SER A 69 -7.68 28.70 0.07
C SER A 69 -8.48 28.76 1.38
N SER A 70 -9.80 28.95 1.29
CA SER A 70 -10.70 28.99 2.45
C SER A 70 -10.65 27.68 3.24
N PHE A 71 -10.73 26.54 2.56
CA PHE A 71 -10.63 25.25 3.24
C PHE A 71 -9.21 25.00 3.76
N LYS A 72 -8.15 25.27 2.99
CA LYS A 72 -6.76 25.07 3.46
C LYS A 72 -6.43 25.88 4.73
N ALA A 73 -6.96 27.09 4.85
CA ALA A 73 -6.77 27.94 6.04
C ALA A 73 -7.28 27.28 7.33
N THR A 74 -8.22 26.32 7.24
CA THR A 74 -8.72 25.57 8.40
C THR A 74 -7.71 24.54 8.95
N GLY A 75 -6.57 24.33 8.29
CA GLY A 75 -5.49 23.46 8.76
C GLY A 75 -5.70 21.98 8.41
N SER A 76 -5.18 21.07 9.24
CA SER A 76 -5.23 19.63 8.98
C SER A 76 -6.67 19.12 8.85
N GLY A 77 -6.89 18.20 7.92
CA GLY A 77 -8.23 17.66 7.65
C GLY A 77 -9.12 18.54 6.76
N TRP A 78 -8.60 19.61 6.16
CA TRP A 78 -9.39 20.48 5.26
C TRP A 78 -10.07 19.74 4.11
N GLN A 79 -9.44 18.71 3.54
CA GLN A 79 -10.06 17.88 2.50
C GLN A 79 -11.28 17.09 3.02
N THR A 80 -11.24 16.66 4.29
CA THR A 80 -12.39 16.00 4.91
C THR A 80 -13.52 17.00 5.10
N ARG A 81 -13.21 18.21 5.58
CA ARG A 81 -14.20 19.30 5.70
C ARG A 81 -14.81 19.70 4.35
N LEU A 82 -14.01 19.78 3.28
CA LEU A 82 -14.51 20.02 1.91
C LEU A 82 -15.51 18.93 1.51
N ASN A 83 -15.14 17.66 1.69
CA ASN A 83 -16.02 16.53 1.39
C ASN A 83 -17.32 16.57 2.21
N ASP A 84 -17.25 16.92 3.49
CA ASP A 84 -18.42 16.98 4.36
C ASP A 84 -19.34 18.15 4.01
N ALA A 85 -18.78 19.29 3.58
CA ALA A 85 -19.55 20.40 3.04
C ALA A 85 -20.31 19.99 1.76
N LEU A 86 -19.66 19.25 0.85
CA LEU A 86 -20.33 18.72 -0.34
C LEU A 86 -21.44 17.73 0.00
N LYS A 87 -21.21 16.85 0.99
CA LYS A 87 -22.25 15.93 1.49
C LYS A 87 -23.44 16.67 2.08
N ASP A 88 -23.19 17.74 2.83
CA ASP A 88 -24.25 18.53 3.45
C ASP A 88 -25.08 19.30 2.41
N TRP A 89 -24.41 19.86 1.40
CA TRP A 89 -25.07 20.48 0.26
C TRP A 89 -26.02 19.50 -0.45
N LEU A 90 -25.58 18.26 -0.69
CA LEU A 90 -26.37 17.20 -1.33
C LEU A 90 -27.59 16.73 -0.52
N LYS A 91 -27.69 17.02 0.78
CA LYS A 91 -28.91 16.72 1.55
C LYS A 91 -30.06 17.65 1.19
N HIS A 92 -29.74 18.86 0.73
CA HIS A 92 -30.70 19.93 0.52
C HIS A 92 -30.86 20.31 -0.96
N HIS A 93 -29.92 19.88 -1.82
CA HIS A 93 -29.88 20.24 -3.23
C HIS A 93 -29.58 19.03 -4.10
N ARG A 94 -29.98 19.09 -5.37
CA ARG A 94 -29.66 18.07 -6.36
C ARG A 94 -28.67 18.63 -7.38
N PRO A 95 -27.63 17.88 -7.78
CA PRO A 95 -26.72 18.33 -8.84
C PRO A 95 -27.41 18.68 -10.16
N SER A 96 -28.57 18.10 -10.45
CA SER A 96 -29.39 18.41 -11.63
C SER A 96 -29.98 19.83 -11.63
N GLU A 97 -29.93 20.53 -10.51
CA GLU A 97 -30.40 21.92 -10.37
C GLU A 97 -29.31 22.93 -10.77
N LEU A 98 -28.07 22.47 -10.96
CA LEU A 98 -26.96 23.30 -11.41
C LEU A 98 -26.93 23.31 -12.95
N SER A 99 -26.83 24.51 -13.54
CA SER A 99 -26.78 24.74 -14.99
C SER A 99 -25.36 24.78 -15.54
#